data_AF-A0A0H3MN83-F1
#
_entry.id   AF-A0A0H3MN83-F1
#
_cell.length_a   1.000
_cell.length_b   1.000
_cell.length_c   1.000
_cell.angle_alpha   90.00
_cell.angle_beta   90.00
_cell.angle_gamma   90.00
#
_symmetry.space_group_name_H-M   'P 1'
#
loop_
_entity.id
_entity.type
_entity.pdbx_description
1 polymer ?
#
loop_
_entity_poly.entity_id
_entity_poly.type
_entity_poly.pdbx_seq_one_letter_code
_entity_poly.pdbx_strand_id
1 'polypeptide(L)'
;MSSAKKIGLFACTGVVAGNMMGSGIALLPANLASIGGIAIWGWIISIIGAMSLAYVYARLATKNPQQGGPIAYAGEISPAFGFQTGVLYYHANWIGNLAIGITAVSYLSTFFPVLNDPVPAGIACIAIVWVFTFVNMLGGTWVSRLTTIGLVLVLIPVVMTAIVGWHWFDSATYAANWNTADTTDGHAIIKSILLCLWAFVGIESAAVSTGMVKNPKRTVPLATMLGTGLAGIVYIAATQVLSGMYPSSVMAASGAPFAISASTILGNWAAPLVSAFTAFACLTSLGSWMMLVGQAGVRAANDGNFPKVYGEVDSNGIPKKGLLLAAVKMTALMILITLMNSAGGKASDLFGELTGIAVLLTMLPYFYSCVDLIRFEGVNIRNFVSLICSVLGCVFCFIALMGASSFELAGTFIVSLIILMFYARKMHERQSHSMDNHTASNAH
;
A
#
# COMPACT_ATOMS: atom_id res chain seq x y z
N MET A 1 -17.37 23.39 19.21
CA MET A 1 -16.90 22.22 18.44
C MET A 1 -17.52 22.29 17.04
N SER A 2 -16.79 22.76 16.03
CA SER A 2 -17.33 22.78 14.66
C SER A 2 -17.54 21.34 14.19
N SER A 3 -18.76 21.01 13.77
CA SER A 3 -19.06 19.75 13.08
C SER A 3 -18.06 19.56 11.93
N ALA A 4 -17.07 18.67 12.12
CA ALA A 4 -16.15 18.31 11.05
C ALA A 4 -16.99 17.72 9.91
N LYS A 5 -16.98 18.36 8.74
CA LYS A 5 -17.76 17.92 7.57
C LYS A 5 -17.37 16.46 7.26
N LYS A 6 -18.30 15.53 7.49
CA LYS A 6 -18.13 14.10 7.17
C LYS A 6 -17.91 13.90 5.67
N ILE A 7 -17.06 12.93 5.31
CA ILE A 7 -16.64 12.64 3.93
C ILE A 7 -17.80 11.97 3.16
N GLY A 8 -18.21 12.53 2.02
CA GLY A 8 -19.25 11.97 1.13
C GLY A 8 -18.73 10.84 0.23
N LEU A 9 -19.61 10.18 -0.54
CA LEU A 9 -19.27 9.03 -1.37
C LEU A 9 -18.15 9.29 -2.38
N PHE A 10 -18.27 10.33 -3.21
CA PHE A 10 -17.24 10.66 -4.21
C PHE A 10 -15.87 10.92 -3.59
N ALA A 11 -15.81 11.69 -2.50
CA ALA A 11 -14.57 11.96 -1.80
C ALA A 11 -14.01 10.69 -1.12
N CYS A 12 -14.87 9.83 -0.56
CA CYS A 12 -14.47 8.56 0.02
C CYS A 12 -13.88 7.61 -1.04
N THR A 13 -14.56 7.46 -2.18
CA THR A 13 -14.07 6.70 -3.33
C THR A 13 -12.74 7.27 -3.80
N GLY A 14 -12.61 8.60 -3.91
CA GLY A 14 -11.36 9.27 -4.28
C GLY A 14 -10.23 9.05 -3.26
N VAL A 15 -10.53 8.94 -1.97
CA VAL A 15 -9.51 8.59 -0.96
C VAL A 15 -9.08 7.13 -1.09
N VAL A 16 -10.01 6.19 -1.26
CA VAL A 16 -9.65 4.77 -1.47
C VAL A 16 -8.84 4.63 -2.75
N ALA A 17 -9.38 5.14 -3.86
CA ALA A 17 -8.74 5.17 -5.16
C ALA A 17 -7.36 5.85 -5.11
N GLY A 18 -7.24 6.99 -4.43
CA GLY A 18 -5.99 7.75 -4.31
C GLY A 18 -4.93 7.07 -3.46
N ASN A 19 -5.33 6.45 -2.36
CA ASN A 19 -4.40 5.71 -1.51
C ASN A 19 -3.89 4.44 -2.18
N MET A 20 -4.73 3.75 -2.98
CA MET A 20 -4.32 2.60 -3.81
C MET A 20 -3.48 3.03 -5.01
N MET A 21 -3.90 4.09 -5.72
CA MET A 21 -3.29 4.49 -6.98
C MET A 21 -2.00 5.25 -6.82
N GLY A 22 -1.87 6.10 -5.79
CA GLY A 22 -0.85 7.13 -5.62
C GLY A 22 0.48 6.84 -6.31
N SER A 23 1.34 6.07 -5.66
CA SER A 23 2.66 5.71 -6.20
C SER A 23 2.65 4.45 -7.06
N GLY A 24 1.72 3.52 -6.80
CA GLY A 24 1.58 2.28 -7.56
C GLY A 24 1.43 2.55 -9.05
N ILE A 25 0.48 3.40 -9.43
CA ILE A 25 0.21 3.72 -10.84
C ILE A 25 1.38 4.38 -11.51
N ALA A 26 2.13 5.18 -10.79
CA ALA A 26 3.17 5.99 -11.35
C ALA A 26 4.41 5.16 -11.78
N LEU A 27 4.86 4.16 -10.99
CA LEU A 27 6.08 3.39 -11.28
C LEU A 27 5.89 1.89 -11.57
N LEU A 28 4.69 1.33 -11.36
CA LEU A 28 4.43 -0.06 -11.73
C LEU A 28 4.68 -0.37 -13.22
N PRO A 29 4.38 0.51 -14.20
CA PRO A 29 4.68 0.20 -15.59
C PRO A 29 6.17 -0.05 -15.84
N ALA A 30 7.07 0.68 -15.17
CA ALA A 30 8.51 0.46 -15.29
C ALA A 30 8.92 -0.90 -14.72
N ASN A 31 8.41 -1.26 -13.55
CA ASN A 31 8.71 -2.55 -12.91
C ASN A 31 8.13 -3.74 -13.69
N LEU A 32 6.89 -3.60 -14.18
CA LEU A 32 6.24 -4.63 -14.98
C LEU A 32 6.85 -4.76 -16.39
N ALA A 33 7.49 -3.72 -16.92
CA ALA A 33 8.21 -3.81 -18.18
C ALA A 33 9.41 -4.77 -18.12
N SER A 34 9.98 -5.01 -16.93
CA SER A 34 10.98 -6.06 -16.72
C SER A 34 10.39 -7.48 -16.76
N ILE A 35 9.07 -7.62 -16.65
CA ILE A 35 8.35 -8.90 -16.75
C ILE A 35 7.75 -9.10 -18.15
N GLY A 36 7.18 -8.04 -18.73
CA GLY A 36 6.56 -8.05 -20.05
C GLY A 36 5.02 -8.03 -20.02
N GLY A 37 4.42 -8.09 -21.21
CA GLY A 37 2.97 -8.10 -21.41
C GLY A 37 2.24 -9.29 -20.75
N ILE A 38 2.95 -10.37 -20.46
CA ILE A 38 2.43 -11.54 -19.72
C ILE A 38 1.91 -11.16 -18.32
N ALA A 39 2.34 -10.01 -17.77
CA ALA A 39 1.82 -9.44 -16.54
C ALA A 39 0.29 -9.20 -16.57
N ILE A 40 -0.37 -9.21 -17.74
CA ILE A 40 -1.83 -9.19 -17.84
C ILE A 40 -2.49 -10.30 -16.99
N TRP A 41 -1.89 -11.50 -16.92
CA TRP A 41 -2.42 -12.59 -16.10
C TRP A 41 -2.24 -12.31 -14.61
N GLY A 42 -1.09 -11.74 -14.22
CA GLY A 42 -0.87 -11.30 -12.85
C GLY A 42 -1.85 -10.21 -12.43
N TRP A 43 -2.16 -9.28 -13.33
CA TRP A 43 -3.21 -8.29 -13.14
C TRP A 43 -4.61 -8.91 -12.99
N ILE A 44 -5.00 -9.85 -13.85
CA ILE A 44 -6.31 -10.52 -13.78
C ILE A 44 -6.46 -11.25 -12.44
N ILE A 45 -5.43 -11.98 -12.01
CA ILE A 45 -5.45 -12.66 -10.71
C ILE A 45 -5.52 -11.62 -9.58
N SER A 46 -4.75 -10.53 -9.69
CA SER A 46 -4.69 -9.48 -8.68
C SER A 46 -6.00 -8.71 -8.55
N ILE A 47 -6.68 -8.36 -9.65
CA ILE A 47 -7.96 -7.66 -9.58
C ILE A 47 -9.07 -8.57 -9.03
N ILE A 48 -9.07 -9.87 -9.34
CA ILE A 48 -10.02 -10.84 -8.75
C ILE A 48 -9.79 -10.95 -7.23
N GLY A 49 -8.54 -11.08 -6.81
CA GLY A 49 -8.16 -11.13 -5.40
C GLY A 49 -8.48 -9.83 -4.66
N ALA A 50 -8.10 -8.69 -5.24
CA ALA A 50 -8.37 -7.35 -4.72
C ALA A 50 -9.87 -7.07 -4.59
N MET A 51 -10.69 -7.43 -5.59
CA MET A 51 -12.15 -7.27 -5.51
C MET A 51 -12.77 -8.19 -4.44
N SER A 52 -12.18 -9.36 -4.23
CA SER A 52 -12.59 -10.27 -3.15
C SER A 52 -12.28 -9.68 -1.78
N LEU A 53 -11.08 -9.13 -1.57
CA LEU A 53 -10.70 -8.40 -0.37
C LEU A 53 -11.52 -7.12 -0.15
N ALA A 54 -11.80 -6.38 -1.22
CA ALA A 54 -12.67 -5.21 -1.21
C ALA A 54 -14.07 -5.58 -0.73
N TYR A 55 -14.62 -6.70 -1.18
CA TYR A 55 -15.89 -7.22 -0.68
C TYR A 55 -15.80 -7.58 0.81
N VAL A 56 -14.72 -8.25 1.24
CA VAL A 56 -14.51 -8.62 2.66
C VAL A 56 -14.54 -7.37 3.55
N TYR A 57 -13.75 -6.34 3.21
CA TYR A 57 -13.72 -5.09 3.97
C TYR A 57 -15.04 -4.33 3.89
N ALA A 58 -15.69 -4.30 2.73
CA ALA A 58 -17.01 -3.69 2.57
C ALA A 58 -18.05 -4.36 3.48
N ARG A 59 -18.03 -5.69 3.55
CA ARG A 59 -18.98 -6.46 4.34
C ARG A 59 -18.73 -6.30 5.83
N LEU A 60 -17.47 -6.42 6.27
CA LEU A 60 -17.06 -6.20 7.65
C LEU A 60 -17.35 -4.77 8.10
N ALA A 61 -17.03 -3.75 7.30
CA ALA A 61 -17.34 -2.36 7.64
C ALA A 61 -18.85 -2.06 7.78
N THR A 62 -19.71 -2.89 7.17
CA THR A 62 -21.17 -2.74 7.27
C THR A 62 -21.74 -3.50 8.47
N LYS A 63 -21.26 -4.74 8.68
CA LYS A 63 -21.81 -5.69 9.65
C LYS A 63 -21.13 -5.61 11.01
N ASN A 64 -19.85 -5.29 11.04
CA ASN A 64 -19.01 -5.14 12.22
C ASN A 64 -18.15 -3.85 12.11
N PRO A 65 -18.76 -2.66 12.18
CA PRO A 65 -18.06 -1.39 12.00
C PRO A 65 -17.13 -1.10 13.18
N GLN A 66 -15.85 -1.43 13.03
CA GLN A 66 -14.82 -1.17 14.04
C GLN A 66 -13.76 -0.18 13.55
N GLN A 67 -13.18 0.56 14.49
CA GLN A 67 -12.04 1.43 14.23
C GLN A 67 -10.74 0.61 14.25
N GLY A 68 -9.85 0.87 13.30
CA GLY A 68 -8.55 0.18 13.19
C GLY A 68 -8.47 -0.87 12.07
N GLY A 69 -9.55 -1.11 11.33
CA GLY A 69 -9.57 -1.94 10.12
C GLY A 69 -8.98 -3.34 10.37
N PRO A 70 -7.92 -3.75 9.63
CA PRO A 70 -7.34 -5.09 9.75
C PRO A 70 -6.98 -5.49 11.19
N ILE A 71 -6.46 -4.55 11.99
CA ILE A 71 -6.03 -4.82 13.37
C ILE A 71 -7.23 -5.24 14.24
N ALA A 72 -8.36 -4.57 14.08
CA ALA A 72 -9.57 -4.87 14.84
C ALA A 72 -10.14 -6.24 14.47
N TYR A 73 -10.26 -6.52 13.18
CA TYR A 73 -10.78 -7.80 12.68
C TYR A 73 -9.91 -8.99 13.09
N ALA A 74 -8.57 -8.86 13.00
CA ALA A 74 -7.68 -9.91 13.48
C ALA A 74 -7.75 -10.13 15.00
N GLY A 75 -7.95 -9.06 15.77
CA GLY A 75 -8.09 -9.12 17.23
C GLY A 75 -9.33 -9.89 17.70
N GLU A 76 -10.39 -9.93 16.90
CA GLU A 76 -11.60 -10.72 17.20
C GLU A 76 -11.40 -12.22 17.03
N ILE A 77 -10.51 -12.63 16.14
CA ILE A 77 -10.14 -14.04 15.99
C ILE A 77 -9.35 -14.47 17.23
N SER A 78 -8.34 -13.69 17.59
CA SER A 78 -7.52 -13.92 18.79
C SER A 78 -6.71 -12.67 19.14
N PRO A 79 -6.51 -12.36 20.44
CA PRO A 79 -5.61 -11.29 20.86
C PRO A 79 -4.19 -11.41 20.29
N ALA A 80 -3.70 -12.63 20.06
CA ALA A 80 -2.39 -12.87 19.45
C ALA A 80 -2.33 -12.39 17.99
N PHE A 81 -3.38 -12.64 17.20
CA PHE A 81 -3.45 -12.19 15.81
C PHE A 81 -3.72 -10.70 15.70
N GLY A 82 -4.46 -10.11 16.64
CA GLY A 82 -4.55 -8.65 16.80
C GLY A 82 -3.19 -8.00 17.05
N PHE A 83 -2.38 -8.57 17.96
CA PHE A 83 -1.01 -8.12 18.22
C PHE A 83 -0.14 -8.21 16.96
N GLN A 84 -0.15 -9.38 16.31
CA GLN A 84 0.65 -9.63 15.13
C GLN A 84 0.27 -8.70 13.97
N THR A 85 -1.03 -8.53 13.72
CA THR A 85 -1.55 -7.62 12.70
C THR A 85 -1.18 -6.18 12.98
N GLY A 86 -1.28 -5.74 14.25
CA GLY A 86 -0.85 -4.40 14.65
C GLY A 86 0.61 -4.11 14.32
N VAL A 87 1.51 -5.07 14.59
CA VAL A 87 2.94 -4.92 14.28
C VAL A 87 3.20 -4.98 12.79
N LEU A 88 2.68 -5.98 12.10
CA LEU A 88 2.91 -6.16 10.66
C LEU A 88 2.34 -5.00 9.85
N TYR A 89 1.09 -4.60 10.11
CA TYR A 89 0.41 -3.52 9.39
C TYR A 89 1.09 -2.17 9.62
N TYR A 90 1.50 -1.87 10.87
CA TYR A 90 2.27 -0.65 11.14
C TYR A 90 3.58 -0.63 10.32
N HIS A 91 4.32 -1.75 10.29
CA HIS A 91 5.60 -1.81 9.58
C HIS A 91 5.42 -1.76 8.06
N ALA A 92 4.40 -2.44 7.53
CA ALA A 92 4.05 -2.34 6.12
C ALA A 92 3.78 -0.89 5.69
N ASN A 93 3.01 -0.13 6.48
CA ASN A 93 2.60 1.22 6.11
C ASN A 93 3.76 2.22 6.04
N TRP A 94 4.67 2.23 7.02
CA TRP A 94 5.80 3.17 6.96
C TRP A 94 6.83 2.77 5.90
N ILE A 95 6.98 1.47 5.61
CA ILE A 95 7.81 1.01 4.49
C ILE A 95 7.18 1.43 3.17
N GLY A 96 5.85 1.31 3.04
CA GLY A 96 5.09 1.80 1.89
C GLY A 96 5.23 3.30 1.66
N ASN A 97 5.38 4.10 2.72
CA ASN A 97 5.68 5.53 2.60
C ASN A 97 7.01 5.81 1.88
N LEU A 98 8.03 4.98 2.08
CA LEU A 98 9.28 5.11 1.34
C LEU A 98 9.06 4.84 -0.16
N ALA A 99 8.26 3.84 -0.51
CA ALA A 99 7.93 3.56 -1.91
C ALA A 99 7.22 4.77 -2.55
N ILE A 100 6.26 5.39 -1.83
CA ILE A 100 5.61 6.62 -2.29
C ILE A 100 6.60 7.77 -2.47
N GLY A 101 7.52 7.95 -1.51
CA GLY A 101 8.57 8.96 -1.59
C GLY A 101 9.51 8.75 -2.79
N ILE A 102 9.96 7.52 -3.02
CA ILE A 102 10.80 7.17 -4.18
C ILE A 102 10.07 7.42 -5.49
N THR A 103 8.78 7.12 -5.58
CA THR A 103 8.01 7.45 -6.79
C THR A 103 7.94 8.94 -7.05
N ALA A 104 7.74 9.76 -6.00
CA ALA A 104 7.80 11.21 -6.15
C ALA A 104 9.16 11.67 -6.68
N VAL A 105 10.25 11.15 -6.09
CA VAL A 105 11.64 11.43 -6.52
C VAL A 105 11.89 11.01 -7.96
N SER A 106 11.39 9.84 -8.36
CA SER A 106 11.56 9.31 -9.71
C SER A 106 10.89 10.19 -10.77
N TYR A 107 9.69 10.72 -10.49
CA TYR A 107 9.08 11.70 -11.39
C TYR A 107 9.80 13.07 -11.36
N LEU A 108 10.34 13.48 -10.22
CA LEU A 108 11.20 14.67 -10.14
C LEU A 108 12.50 14.52 -10.95
N SER A 109 12.91 13.29 -11.30
CA SER A 109 14.08 13.06 -12.16
C SER A 109 13.92 13.64 -13.57
N THR A 110 12.70 13.91 -14.00
CA THR A 110 12.40 14.64 -15.25
C THR A 110 12.99 16.07 -15.22
N PHE A 111 13.06 16.68 -14.05
CA PHE A 111 13.64 18.02 -13.84
C PHE A 111 15.09 17.96 -13.36
N PHE A 112 15.41 16.94 -12.56
CA PHE A 112 16.72 16.74 -11.95
C PHE A 112 17.26 15.34 -12.29
N PRO A 113 17.90 15.14 -13.47
CA PRO A 113 18.29 13.81 -13.95
C PRO A 113 19.15 12.98 -13.00
N VAL A 114 19.90 13.64 -12.10
CA VAL A 114 20.69 13.00 -11.02
C VAL A 114 19.84 12.11 -10.11
N LEU A 115 18.53 12.34 -10.02
CA LEU A 115 17.60 11.55 -9.21
C LEU A 115 17.25 10.17 -9.81
N ASN A 116 17.77 9.83 -11.00
CA ASN A 116 17.64 8.47 -11.53
C ASN A 116 18.59 7.48 -10.85
N ASP A 117 19.69 7.99 -10.29
CA ASP A 117 20.67 7.18 -9.56
C ASP A 117 20.18 6.87 -8.13
N PRO A 118 20.41 5.64 -7.61
CA PRO A 118 19.90 5.22 -6.31
C PRO A 118 20.32 6.11 -5.14
N VAL A 119 21.58 6.56 -5.10
CA VAL A 119 22.12 7.33 -3.98
C VAL A 119 21.49 8.72 -3.88
N PRO A 120 21.50 9.56 -4.94
CA PRO A 120 20.76 10.82 -4.94
C PRO A 120 19.26 10.62 -4.70
N ALA A 121 18.65 9.58 -5.27
CA ALA A 121 17.23 9.30 -5.07
C ALA A 121 16.90 8.98 -3.61
N GLY A 122 17.70 8.13 -2.97
CA GLY A 122 17.56 7.78 -1.55
C GLY A 122 17.73 8.99 -0.62
N ILE A 123 18.73 9.84 -0.88
CA ILE A 123 18.93 11.09 -0.13
C ILE A 123 17.73 12.03 -0.29
N ALA A 124 17.25 12.23 -1.52
CA ALA A 124 16.07 13.05 -1.78
C ALA A 124 14.81 12.50 -1.11
N CYS A 125 14.64 11.17 -1.11
CA CYS A 125 13.53 10.51 -0.44
C CYS A 125 13.57 10.73 1.09
N ILE A 126 14.74 10.59 1.71
CA ILE A 126 14.94 10.89 3.14
C ILE A 126 14.57 12.34 3.44
N ALA A 127 15.03 13.29 2.63
CA ALA A 127 14.68 14.70 2.79
C ALA A 127 13.16 14.94 2.73
N ILE A 128 12.49 14.34 1.73
CA ILE A 128 11.03 14.40 1.59
C ILE A 128 10.33 13.81 2.81
N VAL A 129 10.77 12.64 3.30
CA VAL A 129 10.23 11.99 4.51
C VAL A 129 10.28 12.94 5.70
N TRP A 130 11.41 13.60 5.94
CA TRP A 130 11.56 14.54 7.06
C TRP A 130 10.69 15.78 6.90
N VAL A 131 10.64 16.37 5.69
CA VAL A 131 9.74 17.50 5.40
C VAL A 131 8.30 17.13 5.72
N PHE A 132 7.81 15.99 5.22
CA PHE A 132 6.42 15.55 5.46
C PHE A 132 6.18 15.10 6.91
N THR A 133 7.20 14.62 7.61
CA THR A 133 7.13 14.35 9.05
C THR A 133 6.85 15.64 9.82
N PHE A 134 7.62 16.71 9.56
CA PHE A 134 7.41 18.01 10.21
C PHE A 134 6.07 18.64 9.83
N VAL A 135 5.68 18.59 8.55
CA VAL A 135 4.35 19.07 8.10
C VAL A 135 3.22 18.34 8.86
N ASN A 136 3.33 17.03 9.04
CA ASN A 136 2.34 16.27 9.79
C ASN A 136 2.32 16.60 11.28
N MET A 137 3.49 16.82 11.90
CA MET A 137 3.60 17.26 13.29
C MET A 137 2.94 18.63 13.54
N LEU A 138 2.85 19.48 12.52
CA LEU A 138 2.21 20.81 12.59
C LEU A 138 0.69 20.78 12.33
N GLY A 139 0.08 19.59 12.20
CA GLY A 139 -1.36 19.47 11.90
C GLY A 139 -1.67 19.38 10.41
N GLY A 140 -0.84 18.66 9.66
CA GLY A 140 -0.90 18.42 8.21
C GLY A 140 -2.17 17.75 7.66
N THR A 141 -3.29 17.76 8.39
CA THR A 141 -4.59 17.23 7.95
C THR A 141 -5.09 17.85 6.65
N TRP A 142 -4.63 19.07 6.32
CA TRP A 142 -4.91 19.72 5.04
C TRP A 142 -4.22 19.04 3.85
N VAL A 143 -3.06 18.41 4.06
CA VAL A 143 -2.31 17.68 3.02
C VAL A 143 -3.12 16.48 2.53
N SER A 144 -3.76 15.75 3.45
CA SER A 144 -4.65 14.63 3.10
C SER A 144 -5.87 15.09 2.26
N ARG A 145 -6.32 16.34 2.43
CA ARG A 145 -7.40 16.90 1.57
C ARG A 145 -6.93 17.17 0.15
N LEU A 146 -5.63 17.40 -0.06
CA LEU A 146 -5.05 17.57 -1.38
C LEU A 146 -4.85 16.24 -2.12
N THR A 147 -4.87 15.10 -1.42
CA THR A 147 -4.74 13.78 -2.04
C THR A 147 -5.80 13.53 -3.12
N THR A 148 -7.04 14.01 -2.94
CA THR A 148 -8.08 13.89 -3.99
C THR A 148 -7.73 14.68 -5.24
N ILE A 149 -7.14 15.87 -5.09
CA ILE A 149 -6.66 16.68 -6.23
C ILE A 149 -5.49 15.96 -6.91
N GLY A 150 -4.53 15.49 -6.12
CA GLY A 150 -3.40 14.67 -6.60
C GLY A 150 -3.86 13.46 -7.41
N LEU A 151 -4.85 12.73 -6.91
CA LEU A 151 -5.44 11.60 -7.64
C LEU A 151 -5.98 12.02 -9.01
N VAL A 152 -6.79 13.09 -9.08
CA VAL A 152 -7.34 13.57 -10.35
C VAL A 152 -6.22 13.93 -11.32
N LEU A 153 -5.19 14.63 -10.83
CA LEU A 153 -4.04 15.04 -11.64
C LEU A 153 -3.24 13.85 -12.20
N VAL A 154 -3.08 12.77 -11.43
CA VAL A 154 -2.44 11.53 -11.89
C VAL A 154 -3.32 10.72 -12.84
N LEU A 155 -4.63 10.71 -12.63
CA LEU A 155 -5.54 9.97 -13.48
C LEU A 155 -5.62 10.53 -14.90
N ILE A 156 -5.42 11.84 -15.10
CA ILE A 156 -5.44 12.47 -16.43
C ILE A 156 -4.47 11.79 -17.40
N PRO A 157 -3.14 11.75 -17.15
CA PRO A 157 -2.20 11.10 -18.06
C PRO A 157 -2.42 9.58 -18.14
N VAL A 158 -2.81 8.92 -17.05
CA VAL A 158 -3.00 7.47 -17.05
C VAL A 158 -4.20 7.06 -17.92
N VAL A 159 -5.35 7.72 -17.73
CA VAL A 159 -6.56 7.46 -18.52
C VAL A 159 -6.34 7.88 -19.98
N MET A 160 -5.63 8.98 -20.22
CA MET A 160 -5.21 9.38 -21.57
C MET A 160 -4.39 8.28 -22.24
N THR A 161 -3.36 7.75 -21.59
CA THR A 161 -2.59 6.60 -22.09
C THR A 161 -3.49 5.39 -22.35
N ALA A 162 -4.35 5.03 -21.40
CA ALA A 162 -5.23 3.86 -21.50
C ALA A 162 -6.23 3.93 -22.67
N ILE A 163 -6.66 5.12 -23.08
CA ILE A 163 -7.68 5.32 -24.13
C ILE A 163 -7.04 5.72 -25.46
N VAL A 164 -6.14 6.70 -25.45
CA VAL A 164 -5.57 7.33 -26.65
C VAL A 164 -4.28 6.65 -27.09
N GLY A 165 -3.54 6.03 -26.15
CA GLY A 165 -2.27 5.36 -26.43
C GLY A 165 -2.38 4.18 -27.41
N TRP A 166 -3.57 3.62 -27.60
CA TRP A 166 -3.84 2.59 -28.62
C TRP A 166 -3.50 3.05 -30.05
N HIS A 167 -3.50 4.35 -30.32
CA HIS A 167 -3.08 4.87 -31.64
C HIS A 167 -1.59 4.60 -31.95
N TRP A 168 -0.75 4.50 -30.92
CA TRP A 168 0.68 4.16 -31.03
C TRP A 168 0.97 2.71 -30.64
N PHE A 169 -0.05 1.91 -30.36
CA PHE A 169 0.11 0.52 -30.00
C PHE A 169 0.49 -0.31 -31.23
N ASP A 170 1.58 -1.06 -31.13
CA ASP A 170 2.01 -2.00 -32.14
C ASP A 170 1.98 -3.44 -31.59
N SER A 171 1.30 -4.33 -32.31
CA SER A 171 1.14 -5.72 -31.89
C SER A 171 2.45 -6.51 -31.96
N ALA A 172 3.36 -6.16 -32.88
CA ALA A 172 4.67 -6.78 -32.96
C ALA A 172 5.54 -6.40 -31.74
N THR A 173 5.53 -5.12 -31.34
CA THR A 173 6.17 -4.64 -30.12
C THR A 173 5.61 -5.33 -28.87
N TYR A 174 4.28 -5.42 -28.76
CA TYR A 174 3.66 -6.12 -27.63
C TYR A 174 4.04 -7.61 -27.57
N ALA A 175 4.07 -8.30 -28.72
CA ALA A 175 4.49 -9.70 -28.80
C ALA A 175 5.97 -9.87 -28.44
N ALA A 176 6.84 -8.97 -28.90
CA ALA A 176 8.26 -8.97 -28.55
C ALA A 176 8.48 -8.72 -27.05
N ASN A 177 7.59 -7.95 -26.42
CA ASN A 177 7.59 -7.68 -24.99
C ASN A 177 6.80 -8.73 -24.17
N TRP A 178 6.36 -9.86 -24.74
CA TRP A 178 5.43 -10.75 -24.04
C TRP A 178 5.99 -11.28 -22.72
N ASN A 179 7.17 -11.91 -22.72
CA ASN A 179 7.87 -12.33 -21.50
C ASN A 179 9.33 -11.91 -21.59
N THR A 180 9.72 -10.95 -20.75
CA THR A 180 11.06 -10.34 -20.70
C THR A 180 11.82 -10.72 -19.43
N ALA A 181 11.22 -11.53 -18.55
CA ALA A 181 11.73 -11.85 -17.21
C ALA A 181 12.85 -12.91 -17.19
N ASP A 182 13.36 -13.34 -18.35
CA ASP A 182 14.32 -14.44 -18.53
C ASP A 182 13.97 -15.69 -17.68
N THR A 183 12.70 -16.07 -17.69
CA THR A 183 12.15 -17.17 -16.90
C THR A 183 10.92 -17.74 -17.58
N THR A 184 10.43 -18.90 -17.13
CA THR A 184 9.20 -19.48 -17.66
C THR A 184 7.98 -18.59 -17.42
N ASP A 185 7.01 -18.66 -18.32
CA ASP A 185 5.76 -17.90 -18.27
C ASP A 185 5.05 -17.99 -16.92
N GLY A 186 4.95 -19.20 -16.35
CA GLY A 186 4.34 -19.40 -15.03
C GLY A 186 5.03 -18.62 -13.91
N HIS A 187 6.37 -18.59 -13.89
CA HIS A 187 7.13 -17.82 -12.90
C HIS A 187 7.01 -16.31 -13.14
N ALA A 188 6.98 -15.86 -14.39
CA ALA A 188 6.78 -14.46 -14.74
C ALA A 188 5.41 -13.95 -14.26
N ILE A 189 4.36 -14.75 -14.46
CA ILE A 189 3.00 -14.47 -13.95
C ILE A 189 3.03 -14.35 -12.43
N ILE A 190 3.61 -15.33 -11.72
CA ILE A 190 3.68 -15.33 -10.26
C ILE A 190 4.44 -14.11 -9.72
N LYS A 191 5.58 -13.74 -10.33
CA LYS A 191 6.32 -12.52 -9.97
C LYS A 191 5.50 -11.25 -10.19
N SER A 192 4.75 -11.16 -11.28
CA SER A 192 3.92 -9.98 -11.57
C SER A 192 2.80 -9.77 -10.56
N ILE A 193 2.26 -10.83 -9.94
CA ILE A 193 1.17 -10.73 -8.96
C ILE A 193 1.58 -9.89 -7.75
N LEU A 194 2.81 -10.04 -7.26
CA LEU A 194 3.28 -9.30 -6.09
C LEU A 194 3.37 -7.80 -6.38
N LEU A 195 3.87 -7.42 -7.56
CA LEU A 195 3.87 -6.03 -8.03
C LEU A 195 2.46 -5.51 -8.28
N CYS A 196 1.59 -6.28 -8.92
CA CYS A 196 0.21 -5.90 -9.17
C CYS A 196 -0.60 -5.75 -7.87
N LEU A 197 -0.30 -6.54 -6.83
CA LEU A 197 -0.96 -6.43 -5.53
C LEU A 197 -0.66 -5.10 -4.87
N TRP A 198 0.59 -4.60 -4.95
CA TRP A 198 0.94 -3.28 -4.44
C TRP A 198 -0.02 -2.19 -4.93
N ALA A 199 -0.47 -2.28 -6.19
CA ALA A 199 -1.44 -1.37 -6.80
C ALA A 199 -2.79 -1.28 -6.07
N PHE A 200 -3.09 -2.30 -5.26
CA PHE A 200 -4.33 -2.47 -4.51
C PHE A 200 -4.12 -2.40 -2.99
N VAL A 201 -2.90 -2.14 -2.49
CA VAL A 201 -2.71 -1.88 -1.06
C VAL A 201 -3.40 -0.57 -0.71
N GLY A 202 -4.20 -0.56 0.37
CA GLY A 202 -5.03 0.59 0.74
C GLY A 202 -6.53 0.43 0.46
N ILE A 203 -7.00 -0.73 -0.03
CA ILE A 203 -8.43 -1.09 -0.12
C ILE A 203 -9.14 -0.87 1.22
N GLU A 204 -8.45 -1.14 2.32
CA GLU A 204 -8.92 -1.02 3.70
C GLU A 204 -9.01 0.44 4.18
N SER A 205 -8.50 1.42 3.42
CA SER A 205 -8.44 2.84 3.83
C SER A 205 -9.80 3.39 4.30
N ALA A 206 -10.88 3.04 3.59
CA ALA A 206 -12.23 3.46 3.98
C ALA A 206 -12.73 2.74 5.23
N ALA A 207 -12.35 1.48 5.46
CA ALA A 207 -12.68 0.74 6.67
C ALA A 207 -11.96 1.32 7.91
N VAL A 208 -10.67 1.68 7.76
CA VAL A 208 -9.89 2.32 8.83
C VAL A 208 -10.47 3.68 9.22
N SER A 209 -10.99 4.44 8.25
CA SER A 209 -11.52 5.80 8.44
C SER A 209 -13.04 5.89 8.59
N THR A 210 -13.73 4.79 8.90
CA THR A 210 -15.20 4.70 9.00
C THR A 210 -15.83 5.81 9.86
N GLY A 211 -15.17 6.21 10.95
CA GLY A 211 -15.65 7.28 11.85
C GLY A 211 -15.77 8.66 11.20
N MET A 212 -15.07 8.91 10.10
CA MET A 212 -15.04 10.20 9.39
C MET A 212 -15.99 10.25 8.17
N VAL A 213 -16.66 9.14 7.83
CA VAL A 213 -17.46 8.99 6.61
C VAL A 213 -18.95 9.31 6.86
N LYS A 214 -19.59 10.00 5.91
CA LYS A 214 -21.03 10.25 5.90
C LYS A 214 -21.77 8.97 5.49
N ASN A 215 -22.70 8.50 6.32
CA ASN A 215 -23.43 7.24 6.13
C ASN A 215 -22.49 6.04 5.84
N PRO A 216 -21.62 5.66 6.81
CA PRO A 216 -20.57 4.68 6.58
C PRO A 216 -21.12 3.32 6.11
N LYS A 217 -22.29 2.89 6.61
CA LYS A 217 -22.96 1.63 6.21
C LYS A 217 -23.25 1.52 4.71
N ARG A 218 -23.41 2.65 4.01
CA ARG A 218 -23.64 2.68 2.55
C ARG A 218 -22.39 3.14 1.81
N THR A 219 -21.73 4.17 2.32
CA THR A 219 -20.66 4.85 1.61
C THR A 219 -19.37 4.04 1.58
N VAL A 220 -18.99 3.38 2.69
CA VAL A 220 -17.74 2.60 2.74
C VAL A 220 -17.78 1.42 1.77
N PRO A 221 -18.82 0.57 1.76
CA PRO A 221 -18.90 -0.54 0.81
C PRO A 221 -18.82 -0.11 -0.65
N LEU A 222 -19.56 0.93 -1.02
CA LEU A 222 -19.60 1.44 -2.39
C LEU A 222 -18.27 2.06 -2.78
N ALA A 223 -17.66 2.85 -1.90
CA ALA A 223 -16.37 3.48 -2.15
C ALA A 223 -15.25 2.46 -2.33
N THR A 224 -15.22 1.43 -1.49
CA THR A 224 -14.24 0.35 -1.57
C THR A 224 -14.40 -0.44 -2.87
N MET A 225 -15.59 -0.95 -3.18
CA MET A 225 -15.81 -1.75 -4.40
C MET A 225 -15.59 -0.96 -5.70
N LEU A 226 -16.14 0.26 -5.79
CA LEU A 226 -15.99 1.09 -6.99
C LEU A 226 -14.56 1.60 -7.15
N GLY A 227 -13.91 1.99 -6.04
CA GLY A 227 -12.53 2.44 -6.05
C GLY A 227 -11.60 1.34 -6.55
N THR A 228 -11.73 0.12 -6.01
CA THR A 228 -10.88 -1.02 -6.39
C THR A 228 -11.10 -1.42 -7.85
N GLY A 229 -12.35 -1.53 -8.28
CA GLY A 229 -12.67 -1.91 -9.66
C GLY A 229 -12.19 -0.88 -10.68
N LEU A 230 -12.45 0.41 -10.44
CA LEU A 230 -12.01 1.48 -11.33
C LEU A 230 -10.49 1.57 -11.42
N ALA A 231 -9.80 1.50 -10.27
CA ALA A 231 -8.35 1.49 -10.24
C ALA A 231 -7.80 0.31 -11.05
N GLY A 232 -8.30 -0.90 -10.81
CA GLY A 232 -7.84 -2.11 -11.51
C GLY A 232 -8.02 -2.04 -13.03
N ILE A 233 -9.17 -1.57 -13.51
CA ILE A 233 -9.41 -1.43 -14.96
C ILE A 233 -8.43 -0.43 -15.58
N VAL A 234 -8.25 0.73 -14.96
CA VAL A 234 -7.33 1.76 -15.45
C VAL A 234 -5.88 1.28 -15.43
N TYR A 235 -5.46 0.57 -14.38
CA TYR A 235 -4.14 -0.04 -14.28
C TYR A 235 -3.85 -1.02 -15.42
N ILE A 236 -4.78 -1.96 -15.65
CA ILE A 236 -4.63 -2.97 -16.69
C ILE A 236 -4.54 -2.30 -18.05
N ALA A 237 -5.51 -1.44 -18.37
CA ALA A 237 -5.55 -0.78 -19.67
C ALA A 237 -4.28 0.05 -19.92
N ALA A 238 -3.88 0.89 -18.97
CA ALA A 238 -2.72 1.75 -19.13
C ALA A 238 -1.40 0.98 -19.24
N THR A 239 -1.18 -0.04 -18.40
CA THR A 239 0.05 -0.83 -18.43
C THR A 239 0.17 -1.68 -19.69
N GLN A 240 -0.94 -2.29 -20.15
CA GLN A 240 -0.93 -3.09 -21.37
C GLN A 240 -0.71 -2.22 -22.62
N VAL A 241 -1.30 -1.02 -22.65
CA VAL A 241 -1.04 -0.06 -23.74
C VAL A 241 0.44 0.33 -23.78
N LEU A 242 1.04 0.65 -22.63
CA LEU A 242 2.48 0.99 -22.56
C LEU A 242 3.37 -0.15 -23.08
N SER A 243 3.04 -1.40 -22.76
CA SER A 243 3.77 -2.58 -23.25
C SER A 243 3.73 -2.76 -24.77
N GLY A 244 2.74 -2.18 -25.46
CA GLY A 244 2.67 -2.19 -26.93
C GLY A 244 3.10 -0.88 -27.59
N MET A 245 3.25 0.21 -26.83
CA MET A 245 3.73 1.50 -27.36
C MET A 245 5.26 1.58 -27.41
N TYR A 246 5.97 0.88 -26.51
CA TYR A 246 7.43 1.03 -26.35
C TYR A 246 8.12 -0.32 -26.15
N PRO A 247 9.38 -0.47 -26.57
CA PRO A 247 10.22 -1.59 -26.13
C PRO A 247 10.32 -1.64 -24.59
N SER A 248 10.25 -2.85 -24.04
CA SER A 248 10.30 -3.11 -22.59
C SER A 248 11.51 -2.46 -21.91
N SER A 249 12.69 -2.48 -22.54
CA SER A 249 13.91 -1.87 -22.02
C SER A 249 13.81 -0.36 -21.80
N VAL A 250 13.04 0.35 -22.62
CA VAL A 250 12.81 1.81 -22.49
C VAL A 250 11.92 2.09 -21.29
N MET A 251 10.84 1.32 -21.12
CA MET A 251 9.93 1.50 -19.98
C MET A 251 10.57 1.06 -18.66
N ALA A 252 11.32 -0.05 -18.66
CA ALA A 252 12.04 -0.54 -17.48
C ALA A 252 13.17 0.40 -17.01
N ALA A 253 13.69 1.25 -17.91
CA ALA A 253 14.66 2.28 -17.55
C ALA A 253 14.03 3.63 -17.17
N SER A 254 12.71 3.78 -17.29
CA SER A 254 12.04 5.05 -17.08
C SER A 254 11.65 5.28 -15.62
N GLY A 255 12.04 6.42 -15.06
CA GLY A 255 11.52 6.92 -13.79
C GLY A 255 10.14 7.61 -13.89
N ALA A 256 9.64 7.84 -15.10
CA ALA A 256 8.37 8.51 -15.33
C ALA A 256 7.63 7.96 -16.57
N PRO A 257 7.14 6.70 -16.56
CA PRO A 257 6.52 6.07 -17.74
C PRO A 257 5.37 6.87 -18.34
N PHE A 258 4.51 7.45 -17.51
CA PHE A 258 3.37 8.24 -17.98
C PHE A 258 3.77 9.62 -18.51
N ALA A 259 4.90 10.17 -18.08
CA ALA A 259 5.44 11.39 -18.67
C ALA A 259 5.96 11.13 -20.09
N ILE A 260 6.63 9.99 -20.31
CA ILE A 260 7.05 9.55 -21.66
C ILE A 260 5.82 9.34 -22.54
N SER A 261 4.81 8.61 -22.06
CA SER A 261 3.57 8.39 -22.81
C SER A 261 2.88 9.70 -23.20
N ALA A 262 2.72 10.64 -22.26
CA ALA A 262 2.13 11.93 -22.53
C ALA A 262 2.96 12.76 -23.54
N SER A 263 4.30 12.67 -23.48
CA SER A 263 5.18 13.32 -24.46
C SER A 263 4.93 12.83 -25.88
N THR A 264 4.73 11.53 -26.06
CA THR A 264 4.45 10.92 -27.37
C THR A 264 3.06 11.30 -27.87
N ILE A 265 2.07 11.38 -26.98
CA ILE A 265 0.67 11.67 -27.36
C ILE A 265 0.43 13.17 -27.62
N LEU A 266 0.98 14.06 -26.78
CA LEU A 266 0.68 15.50 -26.79
C LEU A 266 1.87 16.39 -27.18
N GLY A 267 3.07 15.84 -27.28
CA GLY A 267 4.32 16.55 -27.51
C GLY A 267 5.14 16.82 -26.24
N ASN A 268 6.39 17.23 -26.44
CA ASN A 268 7.43 17.30 -25.39
C ASN A 268 7.09 18.19 -24.18
N TRP A 269 6.19 19.15 -24.32
CA TRP A 269 5.75 20.02 -23.20
C TRP A 269 4.96 19.24 -22.13
N ALA A 270 4.36 18.10 -22.50
CA ALA A 270 3.50 17.33 -21.61
C ALA A 270 4.28 16.52 -20.56
N ALA A 271 5.51 16.07 -20.88
CA ALA A 271 6.34 15.31 -19.96
C ALA A 271 6.61 16.04 -18.63
N PRO A 272 7.20 17.26 -18.60
CA PRO A 272 7.44 17.97 -17.35
C PRO A 272 6.13 18.27 -16.60
N LEU A 273 5.04 18.59 -17.30
CA LEU A 273 3.75 18.86 -16.65
C LEU A 273 3.20 17.61 -15.92
N VAL A 274 3.18 16.47 -16.61
CA VAL A 274 2.76 15.18 -16.03
C VAL A 274 3.67 14.80 -14.88
N SER A 275 4.98 15.02 -14.99
CA SER A 275 5.90 14.74 -13.91
C SER A 275 5.68 15.59 -12.67
N ALA A 276 5.40 16.89 -12.82
CA ALA A 276 5.05 17.75 -11.70
C ALA A 276 3.74 17.31 -11.02
N PHE A 277 2.73 16.96 -11.81
CA PHE A 277 1.44 16.48 -11.31
C PHE A 277 1.55 15.15 -10.56
N THR A 278 2.30 14.20 -11.11
CA THR A 278 2.50 12.90 -10.47
C THR A 278 3.36 13.00 -9.21
N ALA A 279 4.41 13.82 -9.22
CA ALA A 279 5.20 14.09 -8.03
C ALA A 279 4.32 14.72 -6.94
N PHE A 280 3.52 15.74 -7.27
CA PHE A 280 2.57 16.35 -6.33
C PHE A 280 1.56 15.35 -5.76
N ALA A 281 1.01 14.46 -6.60
CA ALA A 281 0.08 13.43 -6.15
C ALA A 281 0.74 12.43 -5.18
N CYS A 282 1.97 12.00 -5.47
CA CYS A 282 2.73 11.13 -4.58
C CYS A 282 3.03 11.81 -3.24
N LEU A 283 3.45 13.07 -3.26
CA LEU A 283 3.73 13.85 -2.04
C LEU A 283 2.48 14.06 -1.17
N THR A 284 1.33 14.37 -1.77
CA THR A 284 0.07 14.49 -1.01
C THR A 284 -0.41 13.14 -0.47
N SER A 285 -0.22 12.05 -1.21
CA SER A 285 -0.46 10.68 -0.73
C SER A 285 0.45 10.32 0.45
N LEU A 286 1.74 10.63 0.37
CA LEU A 286 2.71 10.43 1.45
C LEU A 286 2.28 11.14 2.73
N GLY A 287 1.83 12.40 2.62
CA GLY A 287 1.28 13.12 3.76
C GLY A 287 0.07 12.45 4.40
N SER A 288 -0.84 11.91 3.60
CA SER A 288 -2.01 11.16 4.06
C SER A 288 -1.62 9.86 4.78
N TRP A 289 -0.71 9.08 4.20
CA TRP A 289 -0.26 7.82 4.78
C TRP A 289 0.62 8.00 6.01
N MET A 290 1.40 9.09 6.12
CA MET A 290 2.11 9.46 7.35
C MET A 290 1.16 9.62 8.54
N MET A 291 -0.01 10.23 8.32
CA MET A 291 -1.04 10.30 9.36
C MET A 291 -1.56 8.91 9.73
N LEU A 292 -1.82 8.06 8.74
CA LEU A 292 -2.31 6.70 8.96
C LEU A 292 -1.32 5.86 9.78
N VAL A 293 -0.02 5.95 9.47
CA VAL A 293 1.06 5.31 10.25
C VAL A 293 1.03 5.78 11.70
N GLY A 294 0.90 7.09 11.93
CA GLY A 294 0.78 7.66 13.28
C GLY A 294 -0.41 7.07 14.04
N GLN A 295 -1.59 7.06 13.43
CA GLN A 295 -2.82 6.53 14.04
C GLN A 295 -2.78 5.03 14.28
N ALA A 296 -2.20 4.26 13.35
CA ALA A 296 -1.97 2.83 13.51
C ALA A 296 -1.04 2.55 14.71
N GLY A 297 0.02 3.36 14.87
CA GLY A 297 0.91 3.31 16.02
C GLY A 297 0.20 3.63 17.34
N VAL A 298 -0.65 4.66 17.37
CA VAL A 298 -1.46 5.01 18.54
C VAL A 298 -2.41 3.88 18.91
N ARG A 299 -3.12 3.31 17.94
CA ARG A 299 -4.03 2.20 18.16
C ARG A 299 -3.29 0.99 18.71
N ALA A 300 -2.19 0.60 18.06
CA ALA A 300 -1.38 -0.53 18.50
C ALA A 300 -0.83 -0.32 19.91
N ALA A 301 -0.45 0.90 20.29
CA ALA A 301 0.02 1.21 21.64
C ALA A 301 -1.10 1.14 22.68
N ASN A 302 -2.30 1.64 22.35
CA ASN A 302 -3.47 1.61 23.24
C ASN A 302 -3.99 0.19 23.47
N ASP A 303 -3.91 -0.68 22.47
CA ASP A 303 -4.20 -2.11 22.60
C ASP A 303 -3.08 -2.85 23.38
N GLY A 304 -2.03 -2.12 23.80
CA GLY A 304 -0.86 -2.62 24.49
C GLY A 304 0.13 -3.35 23.59
N ASN A 305 -0.10 -3.38 22.28
CA ASN A 305 0.71 -4.12 21.30
C ASN A 305 2.02 -3.40 20.98
N PHE A 306 2.10 -2.09 21.17
CA PHE A 306 3.30 -1.27 20.96
C PHE A 306 3.78 -0.60 22.26
N PRO A 307 5.06 -0.15 22.29
CA PRO A 307 5.56 0.70 23.37
C PRO A 307 4.68 1.95 23.55
N LYS A 308 4.46 2.36 24.81
CA LYS A 308 3.56 3.47 25.17
C LYS A 308 3.84 4.77 24.42
N VAL A 309 5.10 5.02 24.05
CA VAL A 309 5.54 6.21 23.30
C VAL A 309 4.79 6.41 21.97
N TYR A 310 4.32 5.35 21.33
CA TYR A 310 3.54 5.44 20.08
C TYR A 310 2.09 5.89 20.34
N GLY A 311 1.58 5.71 21.56
CA GLY A 311 0.23 6.13 21.99
C GLY A 311 0.17 7.57 22.50
N GLU A 312 1.31 8.22 22.71
CA GLU A 312 1.36 9.59 23.21
C GLU A 312 1.00 10.59 22.10
N VAL A 313 -0.14 11.27 22.29
CA VAL A 313 -0.64 12.33 21.40
C VAL A 313 -0.53 13.70 22.07
N ASP A 314 -0.35 14.75 21.27
CA ASP A 314 -0.37 16.12 21.77
C ASP A 314 -1.81 16.64 21.99
N SER A 315 -1.96 17.92 22.38
CA SER A 315 -3.25 18.56 22.60
C SER A 315 -4.15 18.63 21.36
N ASN A 316 -3.59 18.48 20.16
CA ASN A 316 -4.32 18.43 18.90
C ASN A 316 -4.58 16.99 18.43
N GLY A 317 -4.24 15.98 19.24
CA GLY A 317 -4.40 14.56 18.90
C GLY A 317 -3.33 14.02 17.95
N ILE A 318 -2.19 14.68 17.79
CA ILE A 318 -1.13 14.31 16.85
C ILE A 318 -0.06 13.47 17.57
N PRO A 319 0.26 12.25 17.10
CA PRO A 319 1.29 11.39 17.70
C PRO A 319 2.71 11.79 17.27
N LYS A 320 3.18 12.97 17.71
CA LYS A 320 4.48 13.55 17.31
C LYS A 320 5.67 12.61 17.51
N LYS A 321 5.74 11.93 18.66
CA LYS A 321 6.83 10.98 18.96
C LYS A 321 6.77 9.75 18.06
N GLY A 322 5.57 9.22 17.80
CA GLY A 322 5.36 8.12 16.86
C GLY A 322 5.81 8.48 15.43
N LEU A 323 5.48 9.68 14.97
CA LEU A 323 5.92 10.19 13.66
C LEU A 323 7.45 10.31 13.56
N LEU A 324 8.11 10.84 14.59
CA LEU A 324 9.58 10.93 14.62
C LEU A 324 10.23 9.53 14.60
N LEU A 325 9.71 8.59 15.38
CA LEU A 325 10.21 7.21 15.37
C LEU A 325 10.01 6.54 14.01
N ALA A 326 8.88 6.79 13.34
CA ALA A 326 8.65 6.32 11.98
C ALA A 326 9.66 6.93 11.00
N ALA A 327 9.92 8.24 11.07
CA ALA A 327 10.89 8.94 10.22
C ALA A 327 12.33 8.41 10.39
N VAL A 328 12.73 8.12 11.63
CA VAL A 328 14.04 7.49 11.91
C VAL A 328 14.12 6.09 11.32
N LYS A 329 13.09 5.26 11.48
CA LYS A 329 13.02 3.92 10.86
C LYS A 329 13.07 3.98 9.32
N MET A 330 12.31 4.91 8.74
CA MET A 330 12.30 5.19 7.31
C MET A 330 13.69 5.58 6.81
N THR A 331 14.38 6.47 7.54
CA THR A 331 15.75 6.89 7.22
C THR A 331 16.72 5.71 7.26
N ALA A 332 16.68 4.91 8.34
CA ALA A 332 17.57 3.76 8.49
C ALA A 332 17.37 2.71 7.38
N LEU A 333 16.11 2.39 7.06
CA LEU A 333 15.81 1.44 6.00
C LEU A 333 16.20 1.99 4.62
N MET A 334 15.93 3.27 4.34
CA MET A 334 16.31 3.88 3.07
C MET A 334 17.84 3.88 2.88
N ILE A 335 18.61 4.17 3.93
CA ILE A 335 20.08 4.06 3.88
C ILE A 335 20.49 2.62 3.54
N LEU A 336 19.92 1.62 4.22
CA LEU A 336 20.26 0.21 3.99
C LEU A 336 20.00 -0.21 2.54
N ILE A 337 18.79 0.03 2.04
CA ILE A 337 18.38 -0.34 0.66
C ILE A 337 19.21 0.42 -0.38
N THR A 338 19.47 1.72 -0.14
CA THR A 338 20.30 2.54 -1.03
C THR A 338 21.74 2.02 -1.10
N LEU A 339 22.32 1.59 0.03
CA LEU A 339 23.67 1.00 0.05
C LEU A 339 23.69 -0.33 -0.71
N MET A 340 22.68 -1.17 -0.53
CA MET A 340 22.54 -2.44 -1.25
C MET A 340 22.42 -2.25 -2.77
N ASN A 341 21.79 -1.16 -3.22
CA ASN A 341 21.56 -0.85 -4.62
C ASN A 341 22.58 0.14 -5.23
N SER A 342 23.57 0.58 -4.45
CA SER A 342 24.51 1.63 -4.88
C SER A 342 25.42 1.22 -6.04
N ALA A 343 25.63 -0.09 -6.24
CA ALA A 343 26.45 -0.63 -7.32
C ALA A 343 25.59 -0.98 -8.56
N GLY A 344 25.19 0.04 -9.33
CA GLY A 344 24.57 -0.14 -10.65
C GLY A 344 23.05 -0.34 -10.67
N GLY A 345 22.35 -0.16 -9.54
CA GLY A 345 20.89 -0.16 -9.48
C GLY A 345 20.27 1.15 -10.00
N LYS A 346 18.94 1.19 -10.06
CA LYS A 346 18.13 2.37 -10.43
C LYS A 346 17.15 2.74 -9.32
N ALA A 347 16.64 3.97 -9.35
CA ALA A 347 15.60 4.40 -8.41
C ALA A 347 14.32 3.53 -8.47
N SER A 348 13.99 2.93 -9.62
CA SER A 348 12.88 1.98 -9.78
C SER A 348 13.06 0.70 -8.99
N ASP A 349 14.31 0.27 -8.75
CA ASP A 349 14.63 -0.96 -8.05
C ASP A 349 14.38 -0.79 -6.55
N LEU A 350 14.72 0.40 -6.01
CA LEU A 350 14.35 0.81 -4.65
C LEU A 350 12.84 0.70 -4.43
N PHE A 351 12.05 1.13 -5.42
CA PHE A 351 10.59 1.01 -5.37
C PHE A 351 10.15 -0.46 -5.37
N GLY A 352 10.69 -1.30 -6.26
CA GLY A 352 10.39 -2.73 -6.29
C GLY A 352 10.62 -3.43 -4.95
N GLU A 353 11.79 -3.21 -4.33
CA GLU A 353 12.13 -3.80 -3.03
C GLU A 353 11.20 -3.31 -1.90
N LEU A 354 10.97 -2.00 -1.81
CA LEU A 354 10.11 -1.41 -0.78
C LEU A 354 8.67 -1.89 -0.88
N THR A 355 8.14 -1.95 -2.11
CA THR A 355 6.78 -2.43 -2.35
C THR A 355 6.66 -3.92 -2.05
N GLY A 356 7.66 -4.73 -2.40
CA GLY A 356 7.68 -6.15 -2.06
C GLY A 356 7.62 -6.39 -0.55
N ILE A 357 8.49 -5.73 0.22
CA ILE A 357 8.48 -5.85 1.69
C ILE A 357 7.12 -5.42 2.27
N ALA A 358 6.59 -4.28 1.83
CA ALA A 358 5.31 -3.77 2.34
C ALA A 358 4.13 -4.70 2.02
N VAL A 359 4.08 -5.24 0.79
CA VAL A 359 3.06 -6.22 0.37
C VAL A 359 3.11 -7.46 1.24
N LEU A 360 4.30 -8.04 1.44
CA LEU A 360 4.46 -9.28 2.20
C LEU A 360 4.03 -9.15 3.65
N LEU A 361 4.39 -8.03 4.31
CA LEU A 361 3.94 -7.76 5.67
C LEU A 361 2.43 -7.53 5.76
N THR A 362 1.78 -7.09 4.68
CA THR A 362 0.33 -6.84 4.64
C THR A 362 -0.49 -8.12 4.39
N MET A 363 0.12 -9.20 3.90
CA MET A 363 -0.60 -10.43 3.53
C MET A 363 -1.28 -11.11 4.71
N LEU A 364 -0.61 -11.19 5.86
CA LEU A 364 -1.21 -11.77 7.07
C LEU A 364 -2.40 -10.94 7.59
N PRO A 365 -2.29 -9.60 7.75
CA PRO A 365 -3.45 -8.73 8.03
C PRO A 365 -4.68 -8.97 7.14
N TYR A 366 -4.46 -9.11 5.83
CA TYR A 366 -5.54 -9.35 4.86
C TYR A 366 -6.12 -10.75 5.00
N PHE A 367 -5.26 -11.76 5.14
CA PHE A 367 -5.67 -13.14 5.41
C PHE A 367 -6.55 -13.23 6.67
N TYR A 368 -6.13 -12.60 7.78
CA TYR A 368 -6.94 -12.58 9.00
C TYR A 368 -8.26 -11.85 8.82
N SER A 369 -8.33 -10.79 8.02
CA SER A 369 -9.60 -10.12 7.73
C SER A 369 -10.58 -11.03 6.99
N CYS A 370 -10.10 -11.86 6.05
CA CYS A 370 -10.92 -12.89 5.39
C CYS A 370 -11.42 -13.96 6.38
N VAL A 371 -10.53 -14.43 7.26
CA VAL A 371 -10.89 -15.43 8.29
C VAL A 371 -11.92 -14.87 9.26
N ASP A 372 -11.80 -13.60 9.67
CA ASP A 372 -12.75 -12.97 10.57
C ASP A 372 -14.14 -12.87 9.93
N LEU A 373 -14.24 -12.56 8.64
CA LEU A 373 -15.54 -12.55 7.96
C LEU A 373 -16.19 -13.95 7.93
N ILE A 374 -15.41 -15.01 7.70
CA ILE A 374 -15.90 -16.39 7.77
C ILE A 374 -16.37 -16.72 9.20
N ARG A 375 -15.60 -16.33 10.21
CA ARG A 375 -15.94 -16.52 11.63
C ARG A 375 -17.21 -15.74 12.02
N PHE A 376 -17.38 -14.53 11.50
CA PHE A 376 -18.50 -13.64 11.80
C PHE A 376 -19.80 -14.08 11.12
N GLU A 377 -19.76 -14.44 9.83
CA GLU A 377 -20.97 -14.81 9.07
C GLU A 377 -21.27 -16.32 9.05
N GLY A 378 -20.31 -17.15 9.45
CA GLY A 378 -20.39 -18.61 9.44
C GLY A 378 -20.38 -19.22 8.03
N VAL A 379 -20.12 -20.53 7.97
CA VAL A 379 -20.12 -21.29 6.71
C VAL A 379 -21.55 -21.73 6.37
N ASN A 380 -22.33 -20.81 5.79
CA ASN A 380 -23.74 -21.02 5.47
C ASN A 380 -24.08 -20.62 4.03
N ILE A 381 -25.03 -21.33 3.40
CA ILE A 381 -25.45 -21.07 2.01
C ILE A 381 -26.06 -19.67 1.81
N ARG A 382 -26.61 -19.07 2.88
CA ARG A 382 -27.15 -17.69 2.87
C ARG A 382 -26.05 -16.64 2.70
N ASN A 383 -24.81 -16.96 3.08
CA ASN A 383 -23.65 -16.08 3.01
C ASN A 383 -22.62 -16.58 1.98
N PHE A 384 -23.08 -17.31 0.97
CA PHE A 384 -22.22 -17.97 -0.04
C PHE A 384 -21.26 -17.01 -0.74
N VAL A 385 -21.71 -15.79 -1.07
CA VAL A 385 -20.85 -14.75 -1.67
C VAL A 385 -19.71 -14.35 -0.72
N SER A 386 -20.01 -14.14 0.56
CA SER A 386 -19.01 -13.81 1.56
C SER A 386 -18.01 -14.94 1.77
N LEU A 387 -18.46 -16.19 1.73
CA LEU A 387 -17.58 -17.34 1.81
C LEU A 387 -16.65 -17.41 0.59
N ILE A 388 -17.17 -17.30 -0.63
CA ILE A 388 -16.37 -17.30 -1.87
C ILE A 388 -15.35 -16.17 -1.83
N CYS A 389 -15.76 -14.93 -1.57
CA CYS A 389 -14.84 -13.79 -1.53
C CYS A 389 -13.77 -13.95 -0.45
N SER A 390 -14.12 -14.50 0.72
CA SER A 390 -13.13 -14.74 1.78
C SER A 390 -12.13 -15.85 1.37
N VAL A 391 -12.61 -16.93 0.77
CA VAL A 391 -11.74 -18.03 0.27
C VAL A 391 -10.83 -17.53 -0.85
N LEU A 392 -11.38 -16.80 -1.84
CA LEU A 392 -10.59 -16.19 -2.91
C LEU A 392 -9.57 -15.19 -2.35
N GLY A 393 -9.94 -14.38 -1.36
CA GLY A 393 -9.02 -13.49 -0.66
C GLY A 393 -7.89 -14.23 0.05
N CYS A 394 -8.19 -15.33 0.74
CA CYS A 394 -7.17 -16.19 1.36
C CYS A 394 -6.22 -16.80 0.32
N VAL A 395 -6.77 -17.41 -0.74
CA VAL A 395 -6.00 -18.00 -1.84
C VAL A 395 -5.11 -16.95 -2.49
N PHE A 396 -5.65 -15.75 -2.72
CA PHE A 396 -4.90 -14.63 -3.28
C PHE A 396 -3.71 -14.23 -2.40
N CYS A 397 -3.89 -14.16 -1.08
CA CYS A 397 -2.77 -13.89 -0.16
C CYS A 397 -1.66 -14.93 -0.28
N PHE A 398 -2.00 -16.22 -0.41
CA PHE A 398 -1.00 -17.28 -0.62
C PHE A 398 -0.32 -17.19 -1.99
N ILE A 399 -1.08 -16.89 -3.05
CA ILE A 399 -0.50 -16.71 -4.39
C ILE A 399 0.48 -15.55 -4.41
N ALA A 400 0.15 -14.44 -3.74
CA ALA A 400 1.06 -13.29 -3.62
C ALA A 400 2.34 -13.66 -2.86
N LEU A 401 2.25 -14.45 -1.79
CA LEU A 401 3.41 -14.97 -1.06
C LEU A 401 4.29 -15.89 -1.92
N MET A 402 3.72 -16.64 -2.87
CA MET A 402 4.49 -17.43 -3.85
C MET A 402 5.27 -16.55 -4.84
N GLY A 403 4.86 -15.29 -5.02
CA GLY A 403 5.56 -14.29 -5.84
C GLY A 403 6.86 -13.78 -5.24
N ALA A 404 7.05 -13.97 -3.93
CA ALA A 404 8.25 -13.54 -3.22
C ALA A 404 9.44 -14.44 -3.52
N SER A 405 10.66 -13.87 -3.45
CA SER A 405 11.86 -14.69 -3.40
C SER A 405 11.89 -15.52 -2.11
N SER A 406 12.61 -16.66 -2.14
CA SER A 406 12.77 -17.52 -0.97
C SER A 406 13.33 -16.77 0.25
N PHE A 407 14.19 -15.79 0.01
CA PHE A 407 14.77 -14.95 1.05
C PHE A 407 13.73 -14.02 1.69
N GLU A 408 12.94 -13.30 0.88
CA GLU A 408 11.89 -12.41 1.38
C GLU A 408 10.78 -13.18 2.10
N LEU A 409 10.41 -14.35 1.58
CA LEU A 409 9.42 -15.21 2.20
C LEU A 409 9.91 -15.72 3.56
N ALA A 410 11.15 -16.23 3.62
CA ALA A 410 11.77 -16.64 4.88
C ALA A 410 11.85 -15.48 5.88
N GLY A 411 12.26 -14.29 5.42
CA GLY A 411 12.29 -13.07 6.24
C GLY A 411 10.91 -12.72 6.81
N THR A 412 9.86 -12.80 6.00
CA THR A 412 8.48 -12.54 6.43
C THR A 412 8.03 -13.54 7.51
N PHE A 413 8.32 -14.83 7.34
CA PHE A 413 8.01 -15.84 8.35
C PHE A 413 8.83 -15.65 9.63
N ILE A 414 10.12 -15.35 9.53
CA ILE A 414 10.99 -15.09 10.69
C ILE A 414 10.45 -13.89 11.49
N VAL A 415 10.16 -12.77 10.82
CA VAL A 415 9.59 -11.58 11.46
C VAL A 415 8.25 -11.92 12.12
N SER A 416 7.38 -12.65 11.42
CA SER A 416 6.09 -13.10 11.93
C SER A 416 6.22 -13.97 13.19
N LEU A 417 7.15 -14.92 13.21
CA LEU A 417 7.43 -15.77 14.37
C LEU A 417 8.04 -14.99 15.52
N ILE A 418 8.96 -14.06 15.26
CA ILE A 418 9.55 -13.18 16.27
C ILE A 418 8.47 -12.37 16.98
N ILE A 419 7.53 -11.81 16.22
CA ILE A 419 6.39 -11.06 16.76
C ILE A 419 5.55 -11.95 17.71
N LEU A 420 5.27 -13.20 17.33
CA LEU A 420 4.55 -14.14 18.19
C LEU A 420 5.36 -14.57 19.42
N MET A 421 6.69 -14.71 19.31
CA MET A 421 7.57 -14.99 20.45
C MET A 421 7.56 -13.85 21.46
N PHE A 422 7.62 -12.59 21.00
CA PHE A 422 7.49 -11.42 21.88
C PHE A 422 6.11 -11.38 22.56
N TYR A 423 5.05 -11.72 21.83
CA TYR A 423 3.71 -11.82 22.42
C TYR A 423 3.65 -12.90 23.52
N ALA A 424 4.19 -14.09 23.26
CA ALA A 424 4.21 -15.19 24.23
C ALA A 424 4.98 -14.80 25.51
N ARG A 425 6.15 -14.18 25.37
CA ARG A 425 6.93 -13.67 26.50
C ARG A 425 6.15 -12.64 27.32
N LYS A 426 5.51 -11.67 26.65
CA LYS A 426 4.70 -10.64 27.30
C LYS A 426 3.50 -11.24 28.06
N MET A 427 2.89 -12.30 27.53
CA MET A 427 1.80 -13.02 28.22
C MET A 427 2.30 -13.74 29.47
N HIS A 428 3.48 -14.37 29.42
CA HIS A 428 4.11 -15.00 30.57
C HIS A 428 4.40 -13.99 31.69
N GLU A 429 4.99 -12.83 31.36
CA GLU A 429 5.26 -11.75 32.32
C GLU A 429 3.97 -11.20 32.97
N ARG A 430 2.85 -11.13 32.24
CA ARG A 430 1.55 -10.73 32.80
C ARG A 430 0.98 -11.78 33.75
N GLN A 431 1.12 -13.06 33.43
CA GLN A 431 0.65 -14.17 34.27
C GLN A 431 1.47 -14.26 35.56
N SER A 432 2.80 -14.11 35.50
CA SER A 432 3.66 -14.13 36.69
C SER A 432 3.31 -12.98 37.65
N HIS A 433 3.15 -11.75 37.14
CA HIS A 433 2.74 -10.60 37.96
C HIS A 433 1.34 -10.75 38.58
N SER A 434 0.41 -11.43 37.90
CA SER A 434 -0.91 -11.73 38.45
C SER A 434 -0.83 -12.75 39.59
N MET A 435 0.05 -13.75 39.48
CA MET A 435 0.26 -14.76 40.53
C MET A 435 0.90 -14.14 41.77
N ASP A 436 1.91 -13.29 41.60
CA ASP A 436 2.59 -12.59 42.71
C ASP A 436 1.66 -11.64 43.47
N ASN A 437 0.75 -10.96 42.76
CA ASN A 437 -0.25 -10.09 43.41
C ASN A 437 -1.33 -10.89 44.16
N HIS A 438 -1.70 -12.08 43.68
CA HIS A 438 -2.64 -12.95 44.39
C HIS A 438 -2.04 -13.59 45.64
N THR A 439 -0.76 -13.97 45.62
CA THR A 439 -0.06 -14.45 46.83
C THR A 439 0.14 -13.33 47.84
N ALA A 440 0.45 -12.10 47.41
CA ALA A 440 0.56 -10.95 48.30
C ALA A 440 -0.80 -10.54 48.92
N SER A 441 -1.90 -10.63 48.16
CA SER A 441 -3.25 -10.31 48.65
C SER A 441 -3.83 -11.36 49.60
N ASN A 442 -3.36 -12.61 49.55
CA ASN A 442 -3.79 -13.68 50.46
C ASN A 442 -2.89 -13.82 51.71
N ALA A 443 -1.80 -13.04 51.77
CA ALA A 443 -0.86 -12.99 52.90
C ALA A 443 -1.17 -11.86 53.89
N HIS A 444 -2.22 -11.07 53.63
CA HIS A 444 -2.82 -10.07 54.53
C HIS A 444 -4.24 -10.50 54.88
#